data_AF-A0A367HMX3-F1
#
_entry.id   AF-A0A367HMX3-F1
#
_cell.length_a   1.000
_cell.length_b   1.000
_cell.length_c   1.000
_cell.angle_alpha   90.00
_cell.angle_beta   90.00
_cell.angle_gamma   90.00
#
_symmetry.space_group_name_H-M   'P 1'
#
loop_
_entity.id
_entity.type
_entity.pdbx_description
1 polymer ?
#
loop_
_entity_poly.entity_id
_entity_poly.type
_entity_poly.pdbx_seq_one_letter_code
_entity_poly.pdbx_strand_id
1 'polypeptide(L)'
;MRSPLRRGIVTAALATAVAAALTAAPGAAADPAPPPPRVQVEIPGPESGAGQTPAGSGHTLVPVTGRGGPAPHLSASASAADGQVTKVIDNGSTADRLDIVVVGDGYTADQLDQFHADAKEKWGEITGVEPYTTYQNLFNVWTVDAVSAQSGVSGDPGRGDVKNTALGSSFWCEGIERLLCVDQNKVDAYVAKAPQADLVIVLANSAKYGGAGYNEPSKTLGYEGISTASAQNAKSGQVAIHETGHSLGKLADEYSYPGTPGYEHYAGPEADQANISILTADEMAADRTKWYRWLGETSPDGGTVGAYEGGGYYVTGLNRPTDGSIMRILGKPFNLPGVEAMIAGFYRHASIATPAVSTARTLRPYDTARVSVPRLVGARQLTVRWYLDGRELRRYAGWTAVPVRGLGLGRGTHDLTVRVTDPTPSVRDPRIAAALRAETHWQAHR
;
A
#
# COMPACT_ATOMS: atom_id res chain seq x y z
N MET A 1 107.97 -18.40 27.03
CA MET A 1 107.57 -17.06 26.54
C MET A 1 106.18 -16.72 27.05
N ARG A 2 106.10 -15.66 27.85
CA ARG A 2 104.95 -14.78 28.21
C ARG A 2 103.54 -15.38 28.48
N SER A 3 103.17 -15.36 29.78
CA SER A 3 101.84 -15.05 30.35
C SER A 3 101.37 -13.60 29.99
N PRO A 4 100.16 -13.05 30.35
CA PRO A 4 99.12 -13.52 31.31
C PRO A 4 97.61 -13.25 30.94
N LEU A 5 96.73 -13.84 31.78
CA LEU A 5 95.45 -13.37 32.38
C LEU A 5 94.53 -12.34 31.67
N ARG A 6 93.21 -12.63 31.68
CA ARG A 6 92.16 -11.68 32.13
C ARG A 6 90.90 -12.39 32.66
N ARG A 7 90.60 -12.14 33.94
CA ARG A 7 89.30 -12.32 34.62
C ARG A 7 88.61 -10.95 34.69
N GLY A 8 87.28 -10.97 34.84
CA GLY A 8 86.44 -9.84 35.29
C GLY A 8 85.34 -9.50 34.28
N ILE A 9 84.12 -9.08 34.64
CA ILE A 9 83.61 -8.44 35.86
C ILE A 9 82.09 -8.72 35.95
N VAL A 10 81.59 -8.97 37.17
CA VAL A 10 80.16 -8.93 37.55
C VAL A 10 79.74 -7.48 37.74
N THR A 11 78.63 -7.04 37.15
CA THR A 11 77.94 -5.80 37.53
C THR A 11 76.46 -6.09 37.76
N ALA A 12 76.02 -5.81 38.99
CA ALA A 12 74.63 -5.78 39.41
C ALA A 12 73.99 -4.44 38.97
N ALA A 13 72.74 -4.47 38.50
CA ALA A 13 71.92 -3.28 38.33
C ALA A 13 70.51 -3.57 38.87
N LEU A 14 70.02 -2.60 39.64
CA LEU A 14 68.89 -2.68 40.56
C LEU A 14 67.54 -2.92 39.88
N ALA A 15 66.68 -3.65 40.58
CA ALA A 15 65.25 -3.77 40.31
C ALA A 15 64.50 -2.51 40.77
N THR A 16 63.75 -1.89 39.86
CA THR A 16 62.67 -0.94 40.17
C THR A 16 61.34 -1.60 39.85
N ALA A 17 60.62 -2.02 40.89
CA ALA A 17 59.26 -2.51 40.79
C ALA A 17 58.30 -1.32 40.61
N VAL A 18 57.75 -1.16 39.42
CA VAL A 18 56.62 -0.26 39.17
C VAL A 18 55.34 -1.03 39.47
N ALA A 19 54.75 -0.78 40.64
CA ALA A 19 53.40 -1.25 40.97
C ALA A 19 52.39 -0.42 40.16
N ALA A 20 51.89 -0.97 39.05
CA ALA A 20 50.73 -0.43 38.36
C ALA A 20 49.49 -0.73 39.21
N ALA A 21 49.03 0.26 39.97
CA ALA A 21 47.72 0.22 40.59
C ALA A 21 46.66 0.27 39.47
N LEU A 22 46.04 -0.88 39.17
CA LEU A 22 44.81 -0.94 38.40
C LEU A 22 43.72 -0.28 39.24
N THR A 23 43.51 1.02 39.02
CA THR A 23 42.28 1.69 39.45
C THR A 23 41.15 1.10 38.62
N ALA A 24 40.35 0.22 39.24
CA ALA A 24 39.07 -0.18 38.69
C ALA A 24 38.22 1.08 38.56
N ALA A 25 38.13 1.63 37.35
CA ALA A 25 37.15 2.65 37.05
C ALA A 25 35.76 2.08 37.38
N PRO A 26 34.90 2.79 38.11
CA PRO A 26 33.53 2.35 38.33
C PRO A 26 32.91 2.12 36.96
N GLY A 27 32.39 0.91 36.73
CA GLY A 27 31.81 0.51 35.45
C GLY A 27 30.84 1.59 34.99
N ALA A 28 31.09 2.13 33.79
CA ALA A 28 30.16 3.02 33.13
C ALA A 28 28.80 2.31 33.13
N ALA A 29 27.82 2.92 33.81
CA ALA A 29 26.44 2.47 33.70
C ALA A 29 26.12 2.42 32.21
N ALA A 30 25.72 1.25 31.72
CA ALA A 30 25.30 1.10 30.34
C ALA A 30 24.22 2.15 30.06
N ASP A 31 24.40 2.93 28.99
CA ASP A 31 23.38 3.89 28.57
C ASP A 31 22.03 3.18 28.49
N PRO A 32 20.94 3.83 28.94
CA PRO A 32 19.62 3.23 28.87
C PRO A 32 19.34 2.83 27.42
N ALA A 33 18.87 1.58 27.23
CA ALA A 33 18.55 1.08 25.91
C ALA A 33 17.59 2.06 25.20
N PRO A 34 17.82 2.34 23.91
CA PRO A 34 16.95 3.25 23.16
C PRO A 34 15.49 2.75 23.24
N PRO A 35 14.51 3.67 23.29
CA PRO A 35 13.12 3.28 23.33
C PRO A 35 12.77 2.43 22.09
N PRO A 36 11.85 1.45 22.24
CA PRO A 36 11.46 0.60 21.13
C PRO A 36 10.89 1.44 19.98
N PRO A 37 11.12 1.03 18.71
CA PRO A 37 10.65 1.77 17.56
C PRO A 37 9.12 1.86 17.55
N ARG A 38 8.60 3.02 17.13
CA ARG A 38 7.17 3.29 16.99
C ARG A 38 6.86 3.73 15.57
N VAL A 39 5.64 3.44 15.14
CA VAL A 39 5.06 3.81 13.84
C VAL A 39 3.81 4.65 14.06
N GLN A 40 3.58 5.63 13.20
CA GLN A 40 2.33 6.38 13.18
C GLN A 40 1.24 5.55 12.52
N VAL A 41 0.11 5.39 13.20
CA VAL A 41 -1.07 4.72 12.68
C VAL A 41 -2.27 5.62 12.72
N GLU A 42 -3.09 5.52 11.70
CA GLU A 42 -4.39 6.13 11.66
C GLU A 42 -5.39 5.37 12.52
N ILE A 43 -6.24 6.13 13.21
CA ILE A 43 -7.27 5.63 14.11
C ILE A 43 -8.61 5.76 13.38
N PRO A 44 -9.32 4.66 13.09
CA PRO A 44 -10.62 4.76 12.41
C PRO A 44 -11.61 5.58 13.24
N GLY A 45 -12.59 6.20 12.62
CA GLY A 45 -13.64 6.97 13.31
C GLY A 45 -14.54 6.07 14.16
N PRO A 46 -15.33 6.62 15.10
CA PRO A 46 -16.24 5.83 15.92
C PRO A 46 -17.35 5.18 15.09
N GLU A 47 -17.77 3.97 15.47
CA GLU A 47 -18.78 3.18 14.73
C GLU A 47 -20.16 3.86 14.66
N SER A 48 -20.51 4.61 15.71
CA SER A 48 -21.83 5.20 15.95
C SER A 48 -21.78 6.73 15.98
N GLY A 49 -21.55 7.34 14.82
CA GLY A 49 -21.85 8.77 14.63
C GLY A 49 -23.35 8.97 14.38
N ALA A 50 -24.00 9.89 15.10
CA ALA A 50 -25.36 10.31 14.76
C ALA A 50 -25.35 11.02 13.39
N GLY A 51 -25.79 10.33 12.35
CA GLY A 51 -25.82 10.83 10.96
C GLY A 51 -24.79 10.15 10.06
N GLN A 52 -23.54 10.61 10.10
CA GLN A 52 -22.43 10.13 9.27
C GLN A 52 -21.37 9.44 10.13
N THR A 53 -20.82 8.32 9.67
CA THR A 53 -19.68 7.64 10.33
C THR A 53 -18.39 8.30 9.87
N PRO A 54 -17.66 9.06 10.72
CA PRO A 54 -16.38 9.65 10.34
C PRO A 54 -15.41 8.56 9.91
N ALA A 55 -14.58 8.84 8.91
CA ALA A 55 -13.59 7.87 8.43
C ALA A 55 -12.49 7.60 9.46
N GLY A 56 -11.98 8.67 10.08
CA GLY A 56 -10.93 8.59 11.09
C GLY A 56 -11.18 9.45 12.33
N SER A 57 -10.28 9.31 13.29
CA SER A 57 -10.24 10.03 14.58
C SER A 57 -8.82 10.53 14.92
N GLY A 58 -7.98 10.70 13.90
CA GLY A 58 -6.61 11.19 13.96
C GLY A 58 -5.62 10.04 13.90
N HIS A 59 -4.39 10.32 14.30
CA HIS A 59 -3.32 9.33 14.33
C HIS A 59 -2.69 9.25 15.72
N THR A 60 -1.99 8.14 15.98
CA THR A 60 -1.17 7.96 17.17
C THR A 60 0.08 7.16 16.83
N LEU A 61 1.07 7.16 17.73
CA LEU A 61 2.23 6.29 17.60
C LEU A 61 1.93 4.96 18.30
N VAL A 62 2.23 3.83 17.67
CA VAL A 62 2.15 2.49 18.29
C VAL A 62 3.48 1.76 18.17
N PRO A 63 3.79 0.81 19.06
CA PRO A 63 4.99 -0.02 18.92
C PRO A 63 4.98 -0.84 17.62
N VAL A 64 6.10 -0.88 16.90
CA VAL A 64 6.25 -1.67 15.66
C VAL A 64 6.01 -3.16 15.90
N THR A 65 6.47 -3.67 17.05
CA THR A 65 6.33 -5.07 17.47
C THR A 65 4.93 -5.41 18.02
N GLY A 66 3.98 -4.48 17.99
CA GLY A 66 2.64 -4.67 18.56
C GLY A 66 2.66 -5.04 20.05
N ARG A 67 1.59 -5.71 20.50
CA ARG A 67 1.42 -6.22 21.88
C ARG A 67 1.57 -7.74 21.97
N GLY A 68 1.91 -8.41 20.87
CA GLY A 68 1.95 -9.86 20.76
C GLY A 68 3.11 -10.50 21.53
N GLY A 69 2.90 -11.71 22.03
CA GLY A 69 3.94 -12.55 22.61
C GLY A 69 4.79 -13.28 21.55
N PRO A 70 5.62 -14.27 21.96
CA PRO A 70 6.35 -15.14 21.05
C PRO A 70 5.44 -15.82 20.02
N ALA A 71 6.00 -16.27 18.90
CA ALA A 71 5.25 -17.02 17.89
C ALA A 71 4.53 -18.24 18.52
N PRO A 72 3.31 -18.57 18.08
CA PRO A 72 2.55 -19.68 18.64
C PRO A 72 3.27 -21.02 18.44
N HIS A 73 3.19 -21.90 19.44
CA HIS A 73 3.55 -23.31 19.28
C HIS A 73 2.41 -24.04 18.56
N LEU A 74 2.59 -24.26 17.27
CA LEU A 74 1.61 -24.95 16.42
C LEU A 74 1.78 -26.48 16.49
N SER A 75 0.68 -27.21 16.28
CA SER A 75 0.75 -28.65 16.03
C SER A 75 1.43 -28.92 14.69
N ALA A 76 1.89 -30.17 14.45
CA ALA A 76 2.53 -30.50 13.17
C ALA A 76 1.62 -30.26 11.95
N SER A 77 0.31 -30.52 12.07
CA SER A 77 -0.66 -30.25 11.01
C SER A 77 -0.87 -28.74 10.79
N ALA A 78 -0.98 -27.97 11.87
CA ALA A 78 -1.10 -26.51 11.80
C ALA A 78 0.16 -25.86 11.22
N SER A 79 1.36 -26.34 11.59
CA SER A 79 2.62 -25.89 11.01
C SER A 79 2.75 -26.20 9.52
N ALA A 80 2.10 -27.26 9.02
CA ALA A 80 2.14 -27.59 7.60
C ALA A 80 1.25 -26.65 6.76
N ALA A 81 0.19 -26.10 7.34
CA ALA A 81 -0.67 -25.11 6.70
C ALA A 81 -0.15 -23.67 6.85
N ASP A 82 0.66 -23.40 7.89
CA ASP A 82 1.17 -22.06 8.17
C ASP A 82 2.05 -21.51 7.04
N GLY A 83 1.73 -20.29 6.61
CA GLY A 83 2.40 -19.61 5.51
C GLY A 83 2.00 -20.07 4.12
N GLN A 84 0.99 -20.94 3.98
CA GLN A 84 0.48 -21.30 2.67
C GLN A 84 -0.02 -20.04 1.94
N VAL A 85 0.38 -19.91 0.67
CA VAL A 85 0.02 -18.77 -0.18
C VAL A 85 -0.94 -19.26 -1.25
N THR A 86 -2.08 -18.58 -1.39
CA THR A 86 -3.09 -18.89 -2.41
C THR A 86 -3.41 -17.65 -3.23
N LYS A 87 -3.39 -17.77 -4.57
CA LYS A 87 -3.88 -16.72 -5.46
C LYS A 87 -5.40 -16.84 -5.60
N VAL A 88 -6.14 -16.04 -4.83
CA VAL A 88 -7.61 -16.12 -4.77
C VAL A 88 -8.24 -15.41 -5.96
N ILE A 89 -7.63 -14.32 -6.44
CA ILE A 89 -8.01 -13.60 -7.65
C ILE A 89 -6.81 -13.55 -8.58
N ASP A 90 -6.95 -14.15 -9.77
CA ASP A 90 -5.91 -14.19 -10.81
C ASP A 90 -6.36 -13.45 -12.05
N ASN A 91 -5.86 -12.23 -12.23
CA ASN A 91 -6.10 -11.41 -13.43
C ASN A 91 -4.86 -11.30 -14.33
N GLY A 92 -3.80 -12.05 -14.04
CA GLY A 92 -2.57 -12.06 -14.83
C GLY A 92 -1.28 -12.10 -14.00
N SER A 93 -0.16 -11.89 -14.68
CA SER A 93 1.19 -11.87 -14.08
C SER A 93 1.33 -10.78 -13.01
N THR A 94 2.09 -11.06 -11.94
CA THR A 94 2.49 -10.06 -10.92
C THR A 94 3.37 -8.95 -11.51
N ALA A 95 3.94 -9.17 -12.70
CA ALA A 95 4.70 -8.13 -13.42
C ALA A 95 3.80 -6.99 -13.97
N ASP A 96 2.48 -7.25 -14.10
CA ASP A 96 1.55 -6.36 -14.80
C ASP A 96 0.32 -5.99 -13.97
N ARG A 97 0.19 -6.56 -12.77
CA ARG A 97 -0.96 -6.42 -11.90
C ARG A 97 -0.51 -5.81 -10.59
N LEU A 98 -1.41 -5.09 -9.97
CA LEU A 98 -1.26 -4.66 -8.59
C LEU A 98 -1.58 -5.86 -7.70
N ASP A 99 -0.62 -6.37 -6.93
CA ASP A 99 -0.88 -7.52 -6.07
C ASP A 99 -1.24 -7.08 -4.63
N ILE A 100 -2.44 -7.45 -4.21
CA ILE A 100 -2.91 -7.30 -2.84
C ILE A 100 -2.58 -8.58 -2.06
N VAL A 101 -1.92 -8.45 -0.92
CA VAL A 101 -1.70 -9.56 0.01
C VAL A 101 -2.61 -9.41 1.22
N VAL A 102 -3.49 -10.39 1.41
CA VAL A 102 -4.38 -10.50 2.56
C VAL A 102 -3.80 -11.53 3.54
N VAL A 103 -3.53 -11.13 4.78
CA VAL A 103 -3.04 -12.02 5.85
C VAL A 103 -4.10 -12.13 6.93
N GLY A 104 -4.50 -13.35 7.28
CA GLY A 104 -5.50 -13.57 8.33
C GLY A 104 -4.86 -13.70 9.71
N ASP A 105 -5.43 -13.09 10.75
CA ASP A 105 -5.00 -13.29 12.14
C ASP A 105 -6.14 -13.76 13.04
N GLY A 106 -5.84 -14.62 14.01
CA GLY A 106 -6.84 -15.21 14.89
C GLY A 106 -7.66 -16.33 14.25
N TYR A 107 -7.22 -16.88 13.11
CA TYR A 107 -7.78 -18.09 12.50
C TYR A 107 -6.90 -19.29 12.87
N THR A 108 -7.50 -20.30 13.49
CA THR A 108 -6.83 -21.60 13.69
C THR A 108 -6.79 -22.39 12.39
N ALA A 109 -6.03 -23.49 12.35
CA ALA A 109 -5.91 -24.34 11.15
C ALA A 109 -7.29 -24.81 10.64
N ASP A 110 -8.23 -25.14 11.53
CA ASP A 110 -9.59 -25.58 11.18
C ASP A 110 -10.50 -24.44 10.73
N GLN A 111 -10.01 -23.19 10.73
CA GLN A 111 -10.75 -21.99 10.32
C GLN A 111 -10.17 -21.33 9.06
N LEU A 112 -9.20 -21.95 8.38
CA LEU A 112 -8.60 -21.36 7.17
C LEU A 112 -9.61 -21.24 6.02
N ASP A 113 -10.55 -22.16 5.90
CA ASP A 113 -11.65 -22.04 4.94
C ASP A 113 -12.50 -20.78 5.20
N GLN A 114 -12.73 -20.44 6.47
CA GLN A 114 -13.42 -19.21 6.86
C GLN A 114 -12.56 -17.99 6.52
N PHE A 115 -11.26 -18.01 6.80
CA PHE A 115 -10.35 -16.93 6.41
C PHE A 115 -10.38 -16.64 4.91
N HIS A 116 -10.33 -17.67 4.06
CA HIS A 116 -10.37 -17.49 2.60
C HIS A 116 -11.73 -16.95 2.13
N ALA A 117 -12.83 -17.36 2.78
CA ALA A 117 -14.15 -16.81 2.52
C ALA A 117 -14.22 -15.31 2.91
N ASP A 118 -13.73 -14.96 4.09
CA ASP A 118 -13.71 -13.58 4.58
C ASP A 118 -12.82 -12.68 3.71
N ALA A 119 -11.66 -13.17 3.28
CA ALA A 119 -10.78 -12.46 2.36
C ALA A 119 -11.47 -12.15 1.03
N LYS A 120 -12.22 -13.12 0.48
CA LYS A 120 -12.98 -12.94 -0.76
C LYS A 120 -14.16 -11.99 -0.58
N GLU A 121 -14.88 -12.09 0.53
CA GLU A 121 -15.98 -11.17 0.86
C GLU A 121 -15.46 -9.74 0.99
N LYS A 122 -14.37 -9.53 1.75
CA LYS A 122 -13.76 -8.22 1.92
C LYS A 122 -13.26 -7.63 0.61
N TRP A 123 -12.66 -8.44 -0.25
CA TRP A 123 -12.29 -8.01 -1.60
C TRP A 123 -13.53 -7.63 -2.44
N GLY A 124 -14.64 -8.35 -2.29
CA GLY A 124 -15.93 -8.01 -2.89
C GLY A 124 -16.46 -6.65 -2.43
N GLU A 125 -16.32 -6.31 -1.15
CA GLU A 125 -16.67 -4.98 -0.63
C GLU A 125 -15.79 -3.88 -1.24
N ILE A 126 -14.47 -4.08 -1.31
CA ILE A 126 -13.52 -3.13 -1.90
C ILE A 126 -13.85 -2.88 -3.37
N THR A 127 -14.03 -3.95 -4.14
CA THR A 127 -14.38 -3.87 -5.57
C THR A 127 -15.81 -3.42 -5.83
N GLY A 128 -16.63 -3.24 -4.79
CA GLY A 128 -17.94 -2.58 -4.85
C GLY A 128 -17.88 -1.05 -4.88
N VAL A 129 -16.70 -0.44 -4.71
CA VAL A 129 -16.51 1.02 -4.70
C VAL A 129 -15.71 1.47 -5.91
N GLU A 130 -16.16 2.52 -6.61
CA GLU A 130 -15.36 3.12 -7.68
C GLU A 130 -14.16 3.91 -7.12
N PRO A 131 -12.96 3.87 -7.75
CA PRO A 131 -12.67 3.26 -9.06
C PRO A 131 -12.34 1.76 -9.05
N TYR A 132 -12.31 1.07 -7.89
CA TYR A 132 -11.99 -0.36 -7.87
C TYR A 132 -12.96 -1.18 -8.72
N THR A 133 -14.25 -0.87 -8.72
CA THR A 133 -15.25 -1.59 -9.54
C THR A 133 -14.86 -1.65 -11.01
N THR A 134 -14.54 -0.50 -11.62
CA THR A 134 -14.14 -0.46 -13.03
C THR A 134 -12.79 -1.14 -13.28
N TYR A 135 -11.84 -0.97 -12.37
CA TYR A 135 -10.45 -1.37 -12.55
C TYR A 135 -10.06 -2.71 -11.90
N GLN A 136 -11.01 -3.47 -11.35
CA GLN A 136 -10.74 -4.68 -10.55
C GLN A 136 -9.88 -5.74 -11.27
N ASN A 137 -9.86 -5.77 -12.61
CA ASN A 137 -9.02 -6.67 -13.39
C ASN A 137 -7.54 -6.22 -13.52
N LEU A 138 -7.17 -5.09 -12.90
CA LEU A 138 -5.78 -4.69 -12.70
C LEU A 138 -5.15 -5.35 -11.48
N PHE A 139 -5.95 -6.04 -10.64
CA PHE A 139 -5.51 -6.54 -9.35
C PHE A 139 -5.40 -8.06 -9.36
N ASN A 140 -4.37 -8.57 -8.71
CA ASN A 140 -4.38 -9.91 -8.17
C ASN A 140 -4.63 -9.82 -6.66
N VAL A 141 -5.20 -10.89 -6.09
CA VAL A 141 -5.37 -11.01 -4.64
C VAL A 141 -4.80 -12.32 -4.18
N TRP A 142 -3.88 -12.23 -3.23
CA TRP A 142 -3.23 -13.36 -2.58
C TRP A 142 -3.70 -13.45 -1.13
N THR A 143 -3.95 -14.65 -0.64
CA THR A 143 -4.05 -14.91 0.79
C THR A 143 -2.77 -15.56 1.29
N VAL A 144 -2.36 -15.20 2.50
CA VAL A 144 -1.31 -15.90 3.26
C VAL A 144 -1.89 -16.38 4.58
N ASP A 145 -1.83 -17.68 4.79
CA ASP A 145 -2.41 -18.34 5.95
C ASP A 145 -1.49 -18.19 7.17
N ALA A 146 -1.73 -17.18 8.01
CA ALA A 146 -1.01 -17.03 9.27
C ALA A 146 -1.75 -17.77 10.40
N VAL A 147 -1.39 -19.04 10.59
CA VAL A 147 -2.13 -19.95 11.47
C VAL A 147 -1.92 -19.54 12.93
N SER A 148 -3.03 -19.20 13.59
CA SER A 148 -3.05 -18.77 14.98
C SER A 148 -3.31 -19.94 15.94
N ALA A 149 -2.69 -19.92 17.13
CA ALA A 149 -2.94 -20.95 18.14
C ALA A 149 -4.33 -20.86 18.78
N GLN A 150 -4.95 -19.68 18.74
CA GLN A 150 -6.26 -19.43 19.32
C GLN A 150 -7.15 -18.68 18.32
N SER A 151 -8.44 -19.02 18.34
CA SER A 151 -9.47 -18.29 17.60
C SER A 151 -9.74 -16.93 18.24
N GLY A 152 -9.96 -15.92 17.39
CA GLY A 152 -10.21 -14.54 17.81
C GLY A 152 -8.93 -13.75 18.03
N VAL A 153 -9.05 -12.47 18.39
CA VAL A 153 -7.92 -11.55 18.62
C VAL A 153 -7.97 -10.95 20.03
N SER A 154 -6.85 -10.37 20.48
CA SER A 154 -6.79 -9.79 21.84
C SER A 154 -7.70 -8.56 21.96
N GLY A 155 -8.34 -8.37 23.11
CA GLY A 155 -9.24 -7.24 23.36
C GLY A 155 -10.70 -7.44 22.91
N ASP A 156 -11.06 -8.66 22.50
CA ASP A 156 -12.40 -9.09 22.06
C ASP A 156 -12.75 -10.48 22.67
N PRO A 157 -13.87 -10.62 23.42
CA PRO A 157 -14.93 -9.63 23.67
C PRO A 157 -14.54 -8.51 24.65
N GLY A 158 -13.66 -8.79 25.61
CA GLY A 158 -13.26 -7.85 26.67
C GLY A 158 -11.86 -7.30 26.45
N ARG A 159 -11.63 -6.05 26.91
CA ARG A 159 -10.31 -5.38 26.85
C ARG A 159 -9.17 -6.19 27.48
N GLY A 160 -9.47 -6.99 28.51
CA GLY A 160 -8.48 -7.82 29.21
C GLY A 160 -8.20 -9.17 28.57
N ASP A 161 -8.94 -9.55 27.52
CA ASP A 161 -8.76 -10.85 26.86
C ASP A 161 -7.48 -10.84 26.03
N VAL A 162 -6.59 -11.79 26.31
CA VAL A 162 -5.33 -11.96 25.58
C VAL A 162 -5.40 -13.25 24.78
N LYS A 163 -5.09 -13.16 23.49
CA LYS A 163 -5.06 -14.27 22.54
C LYS A 163 -3.65 -14.43 21.97
N ASN A 164 -3.18 -15.66 21.90
CA ASN A 164 -1.96 -16.02 21.20
C ASN A 164 -2.26 -16.25 19.71
N THR A 165 -2.10 -15.18 18.93
CA THR A 165 -2.37 -15.18 17.49
C THR A 165 -1.08 -15.02 16.68
N ALA A 166 -1.14 -15.33 15.39
CA ALA A 166 0.01 -15.36 14.51
C ALA A 166 0.65 -13.98 14.30
N LEU A 167 -0.17 -12.93 14.21
CA LEU A 167 0.27 -11.54 13.98
C LEU A 167 0.16 -10.67 15.24
N GLY A 168 -0.41 -11.20 16.32
CA GLY A 168 -0.59 -10.47 17.58
C GLY A 168 -1.58 -9.31 17.48
N SER A 169 -2.61 -9.45 16.64
CA SER A 169 -3.64 -8.42 16.49
C SER A 169 -4.32 -8.13 17.82
N SER A 170 -4.50 -6.84 18.13
CA SER A 170 -5.13 -6.41 19.37
C SER A 170 -5.93 -5.13 19.21
N PHE A 171 -7.17 -5.15 19.71
CA PHE A 171 -7.95 -3.95 19.98
C PHE A 171 -7.36 -3.17 21.16
N TRP A 172 -7.91 -1.98 21.43
CA TRP A 172 -7.52 -1.13 22.56
C TRP A 172 -6.07 -0.65 22.54
N CYS A 173 -5.46 -0.57 21.35
CA CYS A 173 -4.17 0.10 21.19
C CYS A 173 -4.24 1.54 21.68
N GLU A 174 -3.21 1.97 22.42
CA GLU A 174 -3.17 3.29 23.09
C GLU A 174 -4.46 3.61 23.89
N GLY A 175 -5.19 2.59 24.36
CA GLY A 175 -6.43 2.74 25.12
C GLY A 175 -7.68 3.00 24.27
N ILE A 176 -7.57 2.96 22.94
CA ILE A 176 -8.65 3.26 22.01
C ILE A 176 -9.28 1.97 21.51
N GLU A 177 -10.54 1.70 21.88
CA GLU A 177 -11.22 0.42 21.63
C GLU A 177 -11.08 -0.13 20.21
N ARG A 178 -11.49 0.67 19.23
CA ARG A 178 -11.52 0.32 17.80
C ARG A 178 -10.16 0.34 17.10
N LEU A 179 -9.09 0.76 17.78
CA LEU A 179 -7.76 0.76 17.19
C LEU A 179 -7.19 -0.66 17.24
N LEU A 180 -7.18 -1.31 16.08
CA LEU A 180 -6.77 -2.69 15.88
C LEU A 180 -5.34 -2.73 15.33
N CYS A 181 -4.35 -2.87 16.21
CA CYS A 181 -2.95 -2.94 15.78
C CYS A 181 -2.49 -4.37 15.52
N VAL A 182 -1.38 -4.47 14.80
CA VAL A 182 -0.62 -5.69 14.52
C VAL A 182 0.85 -5.52 14.92
N ASP A 183 1.58 -6.63 14.97
CA ASP A 183 3.06 -6.63 14.94
C ASP A 183 3.54 -6.59 13.48
N GLN A 184 4.12 -5.45 13.05
CA GLN A 184 4.57 -5.26 11.67
C GLN A 184 5.64 -6.26 11.24
N ASN A 185 6.53 -6.67 12.16
CA ASN A 185 7.60 -7.62 11.81
C ASN A 185 7.03 -9.01 11.51
N LYS A 186 5.98 -9.40 12.24
CA LYS A 186 5.27 -10.65 11.96
C LYS A 186 4.50 -10.56 10.65
N VAL A 187 3.82 -9.44 10.40
CA VAL A 187 3.15 -9.22 9.11
C VAL A 187 4.15 -9.34 7.96
N ASP A 188 5.30 -8.65 8.03
CA ASP A 188 6.36 -8.73 7.03
C ASP A 188 6.84 -10.17 6.80
N ALA A 189 7.02 -10.95 7.87
CA ALA A 189 7.44 -12.34 7.76
C ALA A 189 6.45 -13.23 6.98
N TYR A 190 5.15 -12.94 7.04
CA TYR A 190 4.14 -13.64 6.23
C TYR A 190 4.03 -13.05 4.82
N VAL A 191 4.03 -11.73 4.67
CA VAL A 191 3.97 -11.07 3.37
C VAL A 191 5.16 -11.48 2.48
N ALA A 192 6.35 -11.65 3.06
CA ALA A 192 7.54 -12.13 2.34
C ALA A 192 7.39 -13.54 1.71
N LYS A 193 6.36 -14.31 2.08
CA LYS A 193 6.05 -15.61 1.48
C LYS A 193 5.31 -15.45 0.13
N ALA A 194 4.61 -14.33 -0.07
CA ALA A 194 3.90 -14.04 -1.32
C ALA A 194 4.89 -13.63 -2.43
N PRO A 195 4.56 -13.88 -3.72
CA PRO A 195 5.46 -13.57 -4.83
C PRO A 195 5.64 -12.06 -5.08
N GLN A 196 4.66 -11.24 -4.68
CA GLN A 196 4.66 -9.78 -4.77
C GLN A 196 3.67 -9.23 -3.73
N ALA A 197 3.94 -8.03 -3.20
CA ALA A 197 2.95 -7.23 -2.48
C ALA A 197 3.09 -5.75 -2.79
N ASP A 198 2.03 -5.11 -3.30
CA ASP A 198 1.92 -3.65 -3.44
C ASP A 198 1.14 -3.03 -2.29
N LEU A 199 0.18 -3.78 -1.74
CA LEU A 199 -0.64 -3.38 -0.59
C LEU A 199 -0.92 -4.59 0.30
N VAL A 200 -0.92 -4.38 1.62
CA VAL A 200 -1.21 -5.43 2.60
C VAL A 200 -2.52 -5.13 3.33
N ILE A 201 -3.37 -6.14 3.44
CA ILE A 201 -4.58 -6.11 4.27
C ILE A 201 -4.45 -7.20 5.33
N VAL A 202 -4.57 -6.83 6.61
CA VAL A 202 -4.67 -7.81 7.70
C VAL A 202 -6.12 -7.94 8.13
N LEU A 203 -6.65 -9.17 8.07
CA LEU A 203 -8.00 -9.48 8.52
C LEU A 203 -7.97 -10.19 9.87
N ALA A 204 -8.46 -9.50 10.90
CA ALA A 204 -8.65 -10.09 12.22
C ALA A 204 -9.95 -10.91 12.26
N ASN A 205 -9.88 -12.14 12.77
CA ASN A 205 -11.06 -12.98 13.02
C ASN A 205 -11.90 -12.40 14.17
N SER A 206 -12.75 -11.43 13.87
CA SER A 206 -13.63 -10.74 14.81
C SER A 206 -14.78 -10.03 14.09
N ALA A 207 -15.94 -9.98 14.76
CA ALA A 207 -17.08 -9.15 14.36
C ALA A 207 -17.08 -7.75 15.01
N LYS A 208 -16.19 -7.50 15.99
CA LYS A 208 -16.06 -6.21 16.66
C LYS A 208 -15.53 -5.15 15.70
N TYR A 209 -16.12 -3.97 15.69
CA TYR A 209 -15.64 -2.89 14.83
C TYR A 209 -14.24 -2.41 15.23
N GLY A 210 -13.38 -2.30 14.23
CA GLY A 210 -12.08 -1.66 14.34
C GLY A 210 -11.18 -1.91 13.13
N GLY A 211 -10.05 -1.23 13.17
CA GLY A 211 -9.06 -1.18 12.10
C GLY A 211 -7.94 -0.21 12.45
N ALA A 212 -7.02 -0.03 11.51
CA ALA A 212 -5.92 0.92 11.56
C ALA A 212 -5.28 1.07 10.17
N GLY A 213 -4.80 2.27 9.87
CA GLY A 213 -3.96 2.58 8.72
C GLY A 213 -2.50 2.70 9.09
N TYR A 214 -1.65 1.81 8.59
CA TYR A 214 -0.20 1.96 8.63
C TYR A 214 0.24 2.50 7.27
N ASN A 215 0.22 3.81 7.13
CA ASN A 215 0.35 4.51 5.85
C ASN A 215 1.81 4.81 5.46
N GLU A 216 2.77 4.07 6.02
CA GLU A 216 4.19 4.11 5.63
C GLU A 216 4.54 2.92 4.73
N PRO A 217 5.33 3.12 3.65
CA PRO A 217 5.82 2.02 2.85
C PRO A 217 6.75 1.10 3.65
N SER A 218 6.66 -0.20 3.40
CA SER A 218 7.59 -1.17 3.97
C SER A 218 9.00 -0.89 3.47
N LYS A 219 9.92 -0.68 4.43
CA LYS A 219 11.35 -0.43 4.15
C LYS A 219 12.06 -1.66 3.59
N THR A 220 11.49 -2.84 3.77
CA THR A 220 12.08 -4.14 3.45
C THR A 220 11.43 -4.79 2.23
N LEU A 221 10.09 -4.71 2.13
CA LEU A 221 9.31 -5.41 1.11
C LEU A 221 8.70 -4.47 0.06
N GLY A 222 8.70 -3.16 0.29
CA GLY A 222 8.31 -2.15 -0.70
C GLY A 222 6.81 -1.97 -0.93
N TYR A 223 5.93 -2.71 -0.23
CA TYR A 223 4.49 -2.45 -0.26
C TYR A 223 4.15 -1.09 0.36
N GLU A 224 3.04 -0.48 -0.05
CA GLU A 224 2.72 0.94 0.22
C GLU A 224 2.10 1.23 1.59
N GLY A 225 1.59 0.20 2.28
CA GLY A 225 1.03 0.30 3.62
C GLY A 225 0.33 -0.98 4.07
N ILE A 226 -0.11 -0.99 5.34
CA ILE A 226 -0.93 -2.06 5.92
C ILE A 226 -2.26 -1.46 6.34
N SER A 227 -3.36 -2.04 5.88
CA SER A 227 -4.69 -1.78 6.44
C SER A 227 -5.11 -2.95 7.32
N THR A 228 -5.53 -2.67 8.54
CA THR A 228 -6.15 -3.70 9.40
C THR A 228 -7.66 -3.53 9.41
N ALA A 229 -8.39 -4.65 9.41
CA ALA A 229 -9.83 -4.66 9.51
C ALA A 229 -10.32 -5.92 10.22
N SER A 230 -11.40 -5.78 10.98
CA SER A 230 -12.17 -6.92 11.45
C SER A 230 -12.89 -7.58 10.28
N ALA A 231 -12.69 -8.88 10.11
CA ALA A 231 -13.14 -9.63 8.96
C ALA A 231 -14.67 -9.67 8.84
N GLN A 232 -15.37 -9.91 9.96
CA GLN A 232 -16.82 -10.07 9.99
C GLN A 232 -17.57 -8.77 10.37
N ASN A 233 -16.96 -7.60 10.12
CA ASN A 233 -17.61 -6.30 10.31
C ASN A 233 -17.59 -5.47 9.01
N ALA A 234 -18.76 -5.14 8.48
CA ALA A 234 -18.90 -4.38 7.24
C ALA A 234 -18.36 -2.94 7.34
N LYS A 235 -18.46 -2.30 8.51
CA LYS A 235 -17.90 -0.95 8.71
C LYS A 235 -16.38 -0.97 8.76
N SER A 236 -15.78 -2.04 9.30
CA SER A 236 -14.33 -2.26 9.19
C SER A 236 -13.87 -2.44 7.75
N GLY A 237 -14.72 -2.97 6.86
CA GLY A 237 -14.42 -2.99 5.43
C GLY A 237 -14.35 -1.61 4.79
N GLN A 238 -15.22 -0.69 5.21
CA GLN A 238 -15.13 0.71 4.77
C GLN A 238 -13.86 1.40 5.28
N VAL A 239 -13.41 1.07 6.51
CA VAL A 239 -12.08 1.49 7.00
C VAL A 239 -11.00 0.98 6.06
N ALA A 240 -11.03 -0.31 5.66
CA ALA A 240 -10.02 -0.84 4.75
C ALA A 240 -9.95 -0.08 3.42
N ILE A 241 -11.11 0.25 2.82
CA ILE A 241 -11.17 1.03 1.58
C ILE A 241 -10.58 2.44 1.79
N HIS A 242 -10.91 3.09 2.90
CA HIS A 242 -10.35 4.38 3.27
C HIS A 242 -8.81 4.34 3.37
N GLU A 243 -8.26 3.35 4.08
CA GLU A 243 -6.79 3.21 4.22
C GLU A 243 -6.09 2.98 2.88
N THR A 244 -6.73 2.24 1.96
CA THR A 244 -6.18 2.09 0.60
C THR A 244 -6.10 3.42 -0.15
N GLY A 245 -6.92 4.41 0.21
CA GLY A 245 -6.86 5.79 -0.29
C GLY A 245 -5.53 6.47 0.02
N HIS A 246 -5.00 6.25 1.22
CA HIS A 246 -3.66 6.71 1.60
C HIS A 246 -2.58 5.92 0.87
N SER A 247 -2.61 4.59 0.93
CA SER A 247 -1.53 3.77 0.39
C SER A 247 -1.42 3.85 -1.14
N LEU A 248 -2.54 3.72 -1.87
CA LEU A 248 -2.56 3.74 -3.33
C LEU A 248 -2.85 5.13 -3.89
N GLY A 249 -3.74 5.90 -3.30
CA GLY A 249 -4.09 7.23 -3.81
C GLY A 249 -3.13 8.35 -3.38
N LYS A 250 -2.31 8.10 -2.33
CA LYS A 250 -1.54 9.15 -1.64
C LYS A 250 -2.42 10.32 -1.19
N LEU A 251 -3.66 10.01 -0.83
CA LEU A 251 -4.64 10.97 -0.36
C LEU A 251 -4.36 11.35 1.09
N ALA A 252 -4.77 12.55 1.49
CA ALA A 252 -4.85 12.95 2.88
C ALA A 252 -6.25 12.66 3.42
N ASP A 253 -6.37 12.74 4.74
CA ASP A 253 -7.67 12.81 5.39
C ASP A 253 -8.38 14.11 5.09
N GLU A 254 -9.70 14.03 4.92
CA GLU A 254 -10.57 15.18 4.65
C GLU A 254 -11.45 15.56 5.87
N TYR A 255 -11.32 14.84 6.97
CA TYR A 255 -11.98 15.18 8.24
C TYR A 255 -11.14 16.16 9.08
N SER A 256 -11.80 16.83 10.03
CA SER A 256 -11.20 17.80 10.95
C SER A 256 -11.62 17.54 12.40
N TYR A 257 -10.85 18.08 13.35
CA TYR A 257 -11.08 17.88 14.79
C TYR A 257 -11.36 19.17 15.57
N PRO A 258 -12.62 19.63 15.58
CA PRO A 258 -13.03 20.72 16.47
C PRO A 258 -12.74 20.41 17.94
N GLY A 259 -12.06 21.33 18.61
CA GLY A 259 -11.76 21.23 20.04
C GLY A 259 -10.56 20.35 20.41
N THR A 260 -9.81 19.83 19.43
CA THR A 260 -8.53 19.15 19.70
C THR A 260 -7.36 20.13 19.64
N PRO A 261 -6.59 20.29 20.73
CA PRO A 261 -5.45 21.20 20.77
C PRO A 261 -4.43 20.91 19.66
N GLY A 262 -4.03 21.95 18.92
CA GLY A 262 -3.08 21.87 17.83
C GLY A 262 -3.69 21.62 16.45
N TYR A 263 -5.01 21.42 16.36
CA TYR A 263 -5.75 21.22 15.11
C TYR A 263 -6.76 22.35 14.81
N GLU A 264 -6.68 23.47 15.52
CA GLU A 264 -7.58 24.61 15.30
C GLU A 264 -7.37 25.27 13.94
N HIS A 265 -6.10 25.46 13.54
CA HIS A 265 -5.74 26.15 12.31
C HIS A 265 -4.43 25.61 11.72
N TYR A 266 -4.44 25.32 10.42
CA TYR A 266 -3.23 24.99 9.68
C TYR A 266 -2.56 26.26 9.12
N ALA A 267 -1.29 26.46 9.47
CA ALA A 267 -0.47 27.57 8.98
C ALA A 267 0.81 27.09 8.26
N GLY A 268 0.81 25.84 7.81
CA GLY A 268 1.94 25.23 7.10
C GLY A 268 1.95 25.53 5.59
N PRO A 269 2.91 24.95 4.85
CA PRO A 269 2.99 25.08 3.40
C PRO A 269 1.84 24.36 2.68
N GLU A 270 1.69 24.59 1.37
CA GLU A 270 0.76 23.82 0.54
C GLU A 270 1.05 22.31 0.67
N ALA A 271 0.00 21.53 0.90
CA ALA A 271 0.09 20.08 1.03
C ALA A 271 0.51 19.42 -0.29
N ASP A 272 1.16 18.26 -0.24
CA ASP A 272 1.49 17.50 -1.47
C ASP A 272 0.30 16.70 -1.98
N GLN A 273 -0.61 16.30 -1.09
CA GLN A 273 -1.75 15.44 -1.40
C GLN A 273 -2.75 16.14 -2.32
N ALA A 274 -3.39 15.35 -3.18
CA ALA A 274 -4.23 15.86 -4.26
C ALA A 274 -5.59 16.37 -3.77
N ASN A 275 -6.02 16.00 -2.56
CA ASN A 275 -7.36 16.23 -2.02
C ASN A 275 -7.40 17.16 -0.79
N ILE A 276 -6.32 17.88 -0.50
CA ILE A 276 -6.32 19.01 0.45
C ILE A 276 -5.43 20.15 -0.05
N SER A 277 -5.72 21.39 0.35
CA SER A 277 -4.97 22.57 -0.08
C SER A 277 -5.17 23.77 0.84
N ILE A 278 -4.18 24.66 0.97
CA ILE A 278 -4.35 25.96 1.65
C ILE A 278 -5.06 27.00 0.75
N LEU A 279 -5.23 26.69 -0.54
CA LEU A 279 -5.78 27.61 -1.53
C LEU A 279 -7.31 27.60 -1.55
N THR A 280 -7.89 28.73 -1.93
CA THR A 280 -9.31 28.88 -2.27
C THR A 280 -9.60 28.35 -3.68
N ALA A 281 -10.88 28.17 -4.01
CA ALA A 281 -11.30 27.75 -5.34
C ALA A 281 -10.89 28.77 -6.43
N ASP A 282 -10.99 30.07 -6.14
CA ASP A 282 -10.62 31.13 -7.08
C ASP A 282 -9.11 31.16 -7.35
N GLU A 283 -8.28 30.98 -6.30
CA GLU A 283 -6.82 30.86 -6.45
C GLU A 283 -6.44 29.62 -7.26
N MET A 284 -7.06 28.47 -6.99
CA MET A 284 -6.84 27.26 -7.79
C MET A 284 -7.21 27.46 -9.26
N ALA A 285 -8.34 28.13 -9.52
CA ALA A 285 -8.79 28.42 -10.88
C ALA A 285 -7.84 29.38 -11.61
N ALA A 286 -7.37 30.42 -10.92
CA ALA A 286 -6.45 31.41 -11.47
C ALA A 286 -5.08 30.79 -11.79
N ASP A 287 -4.51 30.04 -10.84
CA ASP A 287 -3.15 29.49 -10.93
C ASP A 287 -3.11 28.10 -11.61
N ARG A 288 -4.28 27.52 -11.89
CA ARG A 288 -4.44 26.20 -12.52
C ARG A 288 -3.70 25.10 -11.76
N THR A 289 -3.88 25.09 -10.44
CA THR A 289 -3.26 24.12 -9.53
C THR A 289 -4.30 23.24 -8.84
N LYS A 290 -3.84 22.17 -8.19
CA LYS A 290 -4.68 21.22 -7.44
C LYS A 290 -5.84 20.70 -8.29
N TRP A 291 -7.07 20.76 -7.78
CA TRP A 291 -8.25 20.23 -8.45
C TRP A 291 -9.01 21.27 -9.26
N TYR A 292 -8.36 22.35 -9.73
CA TYR A 292 -9.02 23.39 -10.52
C TYR A 292 -9.83 22.85 -11.72
N ARG A 293 -9.38 21.74 -12.33
CA ARG A 293 -10.05 21.07 -13.46
C ARG A 293 -11.40 20.46 -13.10
N TRP A 294 -11.66 20.29 -11.80
CA TRP A 294 -12.85 19.66 -11.27
C TRP A 294 -13.81 20.69 -10.64
N LEU A 295 -13.39 21.94 -10.39
CA LEU A 295 -14.24 22.96 -9.76
C LEU A 295 -15.58 23.11 -10.49
N GLY A 296 -16.67 23.07 -9.71
CA GLY A 296 -18.05 23.17 -10.19
C GLY A 296 -18.67 21.87 -10.69
N GLU A 297 -17.89 20.80 -10.83
CA GLU A 297 -18.40 19.49 -11.25
C GLU A 297 -19.16 18.78 -10.13
N THR A 298 -20.21 18.05 -10.48
CA THR A 298 -20.87 17.13 -9.54
C THR A 298 -19.99 15.89 -9.35
N SER A 299 -19.66 15.60 -8.11
CA SER A 299 -18.79 14.51 -7.69
C SER A 299 -19.60 13.25 -7.30
N PRO A 300 -19.04 12.02 -7.46
CA PRO A 300 -19.75 10.76 -7.16
C PRO A 300 -20.29 10.63 -5.73
N ASP A 301 -19.69 11.34 -4.78
CA ASP A 301 -20.14 11.41 -3.38
C ASP A 301 -21.43 12.23 -3.16
N GLY A 302 -21.92 12.87 -4.24
CA GLY A 302 -23.13 13.69 -4.30
C GLY A 302 -22.87 15.18 -4.08
N GLY A 303 -21.61 15.58 -3.82
CA GLY A 303 -21.23 16.98 -3.63
C GLY A 303 -20.91 17.69 -4.96
N THR A 304 -20.78 19.01 -4.91
CA THR A 304 -20.15 19.80 -5.98
C THR A 304 -18.71 20.06 -5.59
N VAL A 305 -17.77 19.90 -6.52
CA VAL A 305 -16.36 20.16 -6.23
C VAL A 305 -16.14 21.66 -6.05
N GLY A 306 -15.58 22.04 -4.91
CA GLY A 306 -15.25 23.41 -4.53
C GLY A 306 -14.01 23.44 -3.65
N ALA A 307 -13.91 24.42 -2.75
CA ALA A 307 -12.91 24.48 -1.70
C ALA A 307 -13.64 24.66 -0.37
N TYR A 308 -13.81 23.57 0.36
CA TYR A 308 -14.57 23.52 1.61
C TYR A 308 -13.61 23.54 2.79
N GLU A 309 -13.69 24.56 3.64
CA GLU A 309 -12.77 24.70 4.76
C GLU A 309 -12.88 23.53 5.75
N GLY A 310 -11.72 23.06 6.22
CA GLY A 310 -11.52 21.91 7.09
C GLY A 310 -11.00 20.69 6.32
N GLY A 311 -10.02 20.00 6.89
CA GLY A 311 -9.39 18.82 6.30
C GLY A 311 -7.98 18.64 6.82
N GLY A 312 -7.38 17.49 6.56
CA GLY A 312 -6.05 17.15 7.07
C GLY A 312 -5.96 17.30 8.59
N TYR A 313 -7.04 16.96 9.31
CA TYR A 313 -7.22 17.12 10.76
C TYR A 313 -7.56 18.54 11.24
N TYR A 314 -7.24 19.57 10.48
CA TYR A 314 -7.41 20.96 10.90
C TYR A 314 -8.81 21.51 10.63
N VAL A 315 -9.33 22.31 11.56
CA VAL A 315 -10.66 22.95 11.43
C VAL A 315 -10.64 24.06 10.38
N THR A 316 -9.55 24.83 10.31
CA THR A 316 -9.38 25.96 9.38
C THR A 316 -8.00 25.96 8.72
N GLY A 317 -7.83 26.72 7.63
CA GLY A 317 -6.55 26.88 6.94
C GLY A 317 -6.21 25.81 5.90
N LEU A 318 -6.97 24.71 5.85
CA LEU A 318 -6.96 23.75 4.75
C LEU A 318 -8.37 23.59 4.19
N ASN A 319 -8.47 23.37 2.89
CA ASN A 319 -9.69 23.10 2.14
C ASN A 319 -9.68 21.66 1.62
N ARG A 320 -10.84 21.03 1.60
CA ARG A 320 -11.12 19.76 0.90
C ARG A 320 -12.01 20.01 -0.34
N PRO A 321 -12.06 19.08 -1.32
CA PRO A 321 -12.83 19.27 -2.55
C PRO A 321 -14.35 19.24 -2.35
N THR A 322 -14.84 18.48 -1.38
CA THR A 322 -16.27 18.17 -1.19
C THR A 322 -16.58 17.86 0.27
N ASP A 323 -17.86 17.89 0.66
CA ASP A 323 -18.29 17.47 2.00
C ASP A 323 -18.45 15.96 2.19
N GLY A 324 -18.43 15.14 1.13
CA GLY A 324 -18.95 13.78 1.16
C GLY A 324 -17.94 12.65 0.93
N SER A 325 -16.65 12.88 0.73
CA SER A 325 -15.68 11.84 0.33
C SER A 325 -15.48 10.71 1.36
N ILE A 326 -15.09 9.51 0.91
CA ILE A 326 -14.64 8.41 1.80
C ILE A 326 -13.43 8.78 2.66
N MET A 327 -12.60 9.73 2.20
CA MET A 327 -11.50 10.28 3.00
C MET A 327 -12.00 11.14 4.17
N ARG A 328 -13.32 11.35 4.29
CA ARG A 328 -13.99 12.08 5.37
C ARG A 328 -15.00 11.20 6.12
N ILE A 329 -15.83 10.45 5.39
CA ILE A 329 -17.01 9.72 5.90
C ILE A 329 -17.05 8.32 5.29
N LEU A 330 -17.11 7.28 6.13
CA LEU A 330 -17.26 5.90 5.66
C LEU A 330 -18.59 5.68 4.92
N GLY A 331 -18.59 4.78 3.93
CA GLY A 331 -19.78 4.45 3.13
C GLY A 331 -20.06 5.43 1.99
N LYS A 332 -19.22 6.44 1.81
CA LYS A 332 -19.27 7.35 0.67
C LYS A 332 -18.27 6.94 -0.42
N PRO A 333 -18.50 7.30 -1.69
CA PRO A 333 -17.47 7.23 -2.74
C PRO A 333 -16.30 8.20 -2.50
N PHE A 334 -15.19 7.99 -3.20
CA PHE A 334 -14.16 9.02 -3.36
C PHE A 334 -14.73 10.23 -4.11
N ASN A 335 -14.26 11.44 -3.75
CA ASN A 335 -14.52 12.63 -4.58
C ASN A 335 -13.71 12.59 -5.89
N LEU A 336 -14.03 13.45 -6.86
CA LEU A 336 -13.38 13.43 -8.19
C LEU A 336 -11.83 13.54 -8.15
N PRO A 337 -11.22 14.45 -7.36
CA PRO A 337 -9.77 14.46 -7.19
C PRO A 337 -9.23 13.16 -6.59
N GLY A 338 -9.94 12.57 -5.64
CA GLY A 338 -9.65 11.26 -5.06
C GLY A 338 -9.71 10.14 -6.08
N VAL A 339 -10.74 10.09 -6.93
CA VAL A 339 -10.87 9.11 -8.02
C VAL A 339 -9.70 9.21 -8.99
N GLU A 340 -9.34 10.43 -9.41
CA GLU A 340 -8.20 10.67 -10.29
C GLU A 340 -6.88 10.17 -9.68
N ALA A 341 -6.64 10.48 -8.41
CA ALA A 341 -5.45 10.05 -7.68
C ALA A 341 -5.40 8.53 -7.47
N MET A 342 -6.54 7.89 -7.20
CA MET A 342 -6.64 6.44 -7.08
C MET A 342 -6.35 5.73 -8.41
N ILE A 343 -6.89 6.23 -9.52
CA ILE A 343 -6.57 5.68 -10.86
C ILE A 343 -5.07 5.84 -11.15
N ALA A 344 -4.47 6.99 -10.81
CA ALA A 344 -3.03 7.17 -10.90
C ALA A 344 -2.27 6.14 -10.06
N GLY A 345 -2.75 5.87 -8.84
CA GLY A 345 -2.27 4.84 -7.95
C GLY A 345 -2.26 3.45 -8.57
N PHE A 346 -3.38 3.03 -9.16
CA PHE A 346 -3.50 1.71 -9.79
C PHE A 346 -2.46 1.54 -10.91
N TYR A 347 -2.26 2.58 -11.73
CA TYR A 347 -1.29 2.55 -12.82
C TYR A 347 0.17 2.77 -12.42
N ARG A 348 0.48 3.07 -11.15
CA ARG A 348 1.86 2.99 -10.65
C ARG A 348 2.34 1.55 -10.48
N HIS A 349 1.41 0.62 -10.22
CA HIS A 349 1.73 -0.78 -9.95
C HIS A 349 1.27 -1.71 -11.08
N ALA A 350 0.20 -1.37 -11.81
CA ALA A 350 -0.32 -2.20 -12.91
C ALA A 350 0.06 -1.66 -14.30
N SER A 351 0.31 -2.58 -15.23
CA SER A 351 0.59 -2.28 -16.64
C SER A 351 -0.62 -2.53 -17.54
N ILE A 352 -0.90 -1.59 -18.44
CA ILE A 352 -1.99 -1.69 -19.44
C ILE A 352 -1.58 -2.32 -20.77
N ALA A 353 -0.28 -2.48 -20.99
CA ALA A 353 0.26 -3.06 -22.21
C ALA A 353 1.48 -3.91 -21.88
N THR A 354 1.30 -5.23 -21.85
CA THR A 354 2.42 -6.14 -21.62
C THR A 354 2.73 -6.94 -22.88
N PRO A 355 3.96 -6.93 -23.40
CA PRO A 355 4.33 -7.78 -24.53
C PRO A 355 4.15 -9.26 -24.19
N ALA A 356 3.23 -9.94 -24.89
CA ALA A 356 3.10 -11.40 -24.80
C ALA A 356 4.12 -12.13 -25.68
N VAL A 357 4.92 -11.38 -26.44
CA VAL A 357 6.05 -11.87 -27.24
C VAL A 357 7.22 -10.94 -26.98
N SER A 358 8.41 -11.52 -26.72
CA SER A 358 9.63 -10.74 -26.44
C SER A 358 9.87 -9.63 -27.45
N THR A 359 10.09 -8.42 -26.94
CA THR A 359 10.44 -7.21 -27.71
C THR A 359 11.92 -7.17 -28.09
N ALA A 360 12.76 -8.01 -27.48
CA ALA A 360 14.20 -8.05 -27.74
C ALA A 360 14.57 -8.75 -29.05
N ARG A 361 13.65 -9.53 -29.65
CA ARG A 361 13.87 -10.22 -30.92
C ARG A 361 13.18 -9.49 -32.07
N THR A 362 13.81 -9.52 -33.24
CA THR A 362 13.16 -9.09 -34.49
C THR A 362 12.10 -10.10 -34.90
N LEU A 363 10.88 -9.62 -35.13
CA LEU A 363 9.77 -10.41 -35.64
C LEU A 363 9.95 -10.67 -37.15
N ARG A 364 9.70 -11.91 -37.57
CA ARG A 364 9.80 -12.40 -38.95
C ARG A 364 8.41 -12.50 -39.59
N PRO A 365 8.30 -12.73 -40.91
CA PRO A 365 7.01 -12.71 -41.61
C PRO A 365 5.93 -13.65 -41.04
N TYR A 366 6.31 -14.78 -40.44
CA TYR A 366 5.37 -15.75 -39.84
C TYR A 366 5.10 -15.52 -38.35
N ASP A 367 5.74 -14.53 -37.73
CA ASP A 367 5.46 -14.15 -36.35
C ASP A 367 4.15 -13.36 -36.23
N THR A 368 3.65 -13.29 -35.00
CA THR A 368 2.54 -12.42 -34.61
C THR A 368 2.98 -11.56 -33.44
N ALA A 369 2.91 -10.24 -33.58
CA ALA A 369 3.08 -9.33 -32.46
C ALA A 369 1.84 -9.45 -31.57
N ARG A 370 2.03 -9.53 -30.24
CA ARG A 370 0.92 -9.69 -29.29
C ARG A 370 1.18 -8.89 -28.03
N VAL A 371 0.14 -8.21 -27.56
CA VAL A 371 0.10 -7.45 -26.30
C VAL A 371 -1.04 -7.96 -25.43
N SER A 372 -0.78 -8.14 -24.15
CA SER A 372 -1.81 -8.37 -23.13
C SER A 372 -2.35 -7.01 -22.68
N VAL A 373 -3.68 -6.86 -22.72
CA VAL A 373 -4.38 -5.63 -22.35
C VAL A 373 -5.47 -6.02 -21.35
N PRO A 374 -5.47 -5.46 -20.13
CA PRO A 374 -6.49 -5.76 -19.15
C PRO A 374 -7.85 -5.27 -19.64
N ARG A 375 -8.90 -6.05 -19.33
CA ARG A 375 -10.28 -5.68 -19.64
C ARG A 375 -10.85 -4.86 -18.48
N LEU A 376 -11.43 -3.70 -18.74
CA LEU A 376 -12.15 -2.96 -17.71
C LEU A 376 -13.54 -3.58 -17.49
N VAL A 377 -14.11 -3.41 -16.31
CA VAL A 377 -15.51 -3.78 -16.07
C VAL A 377 -16.42 -2.69 -16.62
N GLY A 378 -17.48 -3.12 -17.31
CA GLY A 378 -18.43 -2.23 -17.99
C GLY A 378 -18.13 -1.99 -19.47
N ALA A 379 -18.85 -1.03 -20.06
CA ALA A 379 -18.82 -0.78 -21.50
C ALA A 379 -17.56 -0.03 -21.98
N ARG A 380 -16.98 0.82 -21.12
CA ARG A 380 -15.73 1.53 -21.43
C ARG A 380 -14.58 0.53 -21.43
N GLN A 381 -13.71 0.63 -22.43
CA GLN A 381 -12.53 -0.24 -22.58
C GLN A 381 -11.30 0.58 -22.97
N LEU A 382 -10.12 -0.01 -22.77
CA LEU A 382 -8.86 0.56 -23.19
C LEU A 382 -8.80 0.65 -24.72
N THR A 383 -8.19 1.72 -25.23
CA THR A 383 -7.99 1.92 -26.66
C THR A 383 -6.68 1.31 -27.09
N VAL A 384 -6.71 0.48 -28.15
CA VAL A 384 -5.51 -0.13 -28.74
C VAL A 384 -5.32 0.39 -30.16
N ARG A 385 -4.12 0.89 -30.46
CA ARG A 385 -3.74 1.44 -31.77
C ARG A 385 -2.36 0.93 -32.18
N TRP A 386 -2.25 0.47 -33.42
CA TRP A 386 -1.00 -0.03 -33.98
C TRP A 386 -0.40 0.98 -34.95
N TYR A 387 0.93 1.03 -35.01
CA TYR A 387 1.70 1.91 -35.88
C TYR A 387 2.83 1.13 -36.54
N LEU A 388 3.09 1.41 -37.82
CA LEU A 388 4.24 0.92 -38.56
C LEU A 388 5.05 2.13 -39.03
N ASP A 389 6.31 2.23 -38.62
CA ASP A 389 7.20 3.37 -38.91
C ASP A 389 6.52 4.72 -38.60
N GLY A 390 5.84 4.79 -37.46
CA GLY A 390 5.08 5.97 -37.00
C GLY A 390 3.72 6.20 -37.68
N ARG A 391 3.33 5.40 -38.69
CA ARG A 391 2.04 5.54 -39.37
C ARG A 391 0.98 4.60 -38.78
N GLU A 392 -0.18 5.15 -38.42
CA GLU A 392 -1.27 4.38 -37.82
C GLU A 392 -1.84 3.31 -38.78
N LEU A 393 -1.92 2.08 -38.30
CA LEU A 393 -2.56 0.95 -38.98
C LEU A 393 -4.03 0.83 -38.57
N ARG A 394 -4.88 1.73 -39.05
CA ARG A 394 -6.31 1.85 -38.64
C ARG A 394 -7.11 0.55 -38.71
N ARG A 395 -6.80 -0.34 -39.66
CA ARG A 395 -7.47 -1.66 -39.79
C ARG A 395 -7.27 -2.59 -38.58
N TYR A 396 -6.25 -2.35 -37.76
CA TYR A 396 -5.95 -3.12 -36.54
C TYR A 396 -6.36 -2.37 -35.26
N ALA A 397 -7.16 -1.30 -35.38
CA ALA A 397 -7.69 -0.61 -34.21
C ALA A 397 -8.45 -1.60 -33.30
N GLY A 398 -8.10 -1.63 -32.01
CA GLY A 398 -8.71 -2.54 -31.01
C GLY A 398 -8.15 -3.96 -31.02
N TRP A 399 -7.25 -4.33 -31.94
CA TRP A 399 -6.67 -5.68 -31.98
C TRP A 399 -5.53 -5.80 -30.96
N THR A 400 -5.46 -6.92 -30.25
CA THR A 400 -4.37 -7.22 -29.30
C THR A 400 -3.26 -8.10 -29.89
N ALA A 401 -3.46 -8.56 -31.13
CA ALA A 401 -2.47 -9.33 -31.87
C ALA A 401 -2.49 -8.96 -33.35
N VAL A 402 -1.33 -8.78 -33.97
CA VAL A 402 -1.21 -8.44 -35.40
C VAL A 402 -0.19 -9.37 -36.08
N PRO A 403 -0.60 -10.13 -37.12
CA PRO A 403 0.34 -10.99 -37.85
C PRO A 403 1.28 -10.14 -38.70
N VAL A 404 2.58 -10.41 -38.63
CA VAL A 404 3.61 -9.62 -39.35
C VAL A 404 3.38 -9.68 -40.87
N ARG A 405 3.00 -10.85 -41.40
CA ARG A 405 2.64 -11.00 -42.82
C ARG A 405 1.51 -10.06 -43.26
N GLY A 406 0.59 -9.76 -42.36
CA GLY A 406 -0.53 -8.85 -42.64
C GLY A 406 -0.09 -7.41 -42.84
N LEU A 407 1.05 -7.01 -42.29
CA LEU A 407 1.57 -5.64 -42.34
C LEU A 407 1.98 -5.19 -43.75
N GLY A 408 2.32 -6.13 -44.64
CA GLY A 408 2.76 -5.79 -46.01
C GLY A 408 4.12 -5.08 -46.03
N LEU A 409 5.07 -5.53 -45.21
CA LEU A 409 6.38 -4.89 -45.03
C LEU A 409 7.16 -4.70 -46.35
N GLY A 410 7.93 -3.62 -46.41
CA GLY A 410 8.96 -3.40 -47.43
C GLY A 410 10.18 -4.26 -47.18
N ARG A 411 11.25 -4.10 -47.99
CA ARG A 411 12.55 -4.72 -47.67
C ARG A 411 13.17 -4.00 -46.48
N GLY A 412 13.78 -4.76 -45.57
CA GLY A 412 14.50 -4.22 -44.41
C GLY A 412 13.72 -4.36 -43.10
N THR A 413 14.16 -3.61 -42.10
CA THR A 413 13.58 -3.58 -40.75
C THR A 413 12.62 -2.40 -40.62
N HIS A 414 11.49 -2.64 -39.97
CA HIS A 414 10.43 -1.68 -39.70
C HIS A 414 10.13 -1.64 -38.20
N ASP A 415 9.75 -0.46 -37.70
CA ASP A 415 9.31 -0.28 -36.32
C ASP A 415 7.81 -0.55 -36.20
N LEU A 416 7.45 -1.61 -35.46
CA LEU A 416 6.07 -1.94 -35.14
C LEU A 416 5.79 -1.55 -33.70
N THR A 417 4.90 -0.58 -33.52
CA THR A 417 4.51 -0.08 -32.21
C THR A 417 3.04 -0.36 -31.95
N VAL A 418 2.69 -0.84 -30.75
CA VAL A 418 1.32 -0.78 -30.24
C VAL A 418 1.26 0.23 -29.11
N ARG A 419 0.22 1.06 -29.13
CA ARG A 419 -0.12 2.03 -28.10
C ARG A 419 -1.44 1.63 -27.47
N VAL A 420 -1.42 1.50 -26.15
CA VAL A 420 -2.62 1.29 -25.34
C VAL A 420 -2.85 2.55 -24.51
N THR A 421 -4.09 2.99 -24.42
CA THR A 421 -4.45 4.20 -23.66
C THR A 421 -5.80 4.01 -22.99
N ASP A 422 -5.89 4.37 -21.71
CA ASP A 422 -7.16 4.53 -21.00
C ASP A 422 -7.72 5.93 -21.23
N PRO A 423 -8.84 6.08 -21.97
CA PRO A 423 -9.42 7.39 -22.28
C PRO A 423 -10.37 7.88 -21.18
N THR A 424 -10.19 7.41 -19.93
CA THR A 424 -11.12 7.73 -18.84
C THR A 424 -11.29 9.24 -18.67
N PRO A 425 -12.53 9.75 -18.60
CA PRO A 425 -12.76 11.17 -18.30
C PRO A 425 -12.48 11.51 -16.84
N SER A 426 -12.29 10.50 -15.99
CA SER A 426 -11.96 10.61 -14.56
C SER A 426 -10.51 11.01 -14.29
N VAL A 427 -9.71 11.23 -15.35
CA VAL A 427 -8.35 11.77 -15.27
C VAL A 427 -8.26 12.96 -16.22
N ARG A 428 -8.05 14.16 -15.66
CA ARG A 428 -7.93 15.44 -16.35
C ARG A 428 -6.54 16.08 -16.21
N ASP A 429 -5.72 15.70 -15.22
CA ASP A 429 -4.32 16.14 -15.13
C ASP A 429 -3.50 15.50 -16.27
N PRO A 430 -2.91 16.29 -17.19
CA PRO A 430 -2.11 15.76 -18.29
C PRO A 430 -0.90 14.92 -17.85
N ARG A 431 -0.34 15.20 -16.65
CA ARG A 431 0.77 14.41 -16.10
C ARG A 431 0.31 13.01 -15.71
N ILE A 432 -0.86 12.90 -15.09
CA ILE A 432 -1.46 11.61 -14.75
C ILE A 432 -1.91 10.91 -16.04
N ALA A 433 -2.59 11.62 -16.95
CA ALA A 433 -3.04 11.07 -18.22
C ALA A 433 -1.90 10.49 -19.08
N ALA A 434 -0.68 11.02 -18.96
CA ALA A 434 0.50 10.46 -19.61
C ALA A 434 0.86 9.05 -19.09
N ALA A 435 0.64 8.78 -17.79
CA ALA A 435 0.84 7.46 -17.19
C ALA A 435 -0.27 6.46 -17.56
N LEU A 436 -1.43 6.93 -18.04
CA LEU A 436 -2.54 6.12 -18.54
C LEU A 436 -2.32 5.64 -19.99
N ARG A 437 -1.09 5.74 -20.50
CA ARG A 437 -0.69 5.32 -21.83
C ARG A 437 0.60 4.51 -21.76
N ALA A 438 0.61 3.38 -22.44
CA ALA A 438 1.79 2.55 -22.60
C ALA A 438 2.04 2.24 -24.07
N GLU A 439 3.31 2.10 -24.44
CA GLU A 439 3.74 1.68 -25.77
C GLU A 439 4.61 0.43 -25.67
N THR A 440 4.45 -0.45 -26.65
CA THR A 440 5.32 -1.61 -26.83
C THR A 440 5.84 -1.62 -28.25
N HIS A 441 7.15 -1.79 -28.39
CA HIS A 441 7.87 -1.68 -29.65
C HIS A 441 8.50 -3.02 -30.02
N TRP A 442 8.35 -3.43 -31.28
CA TRP A 442 9.06 -4.55 -31.88
C TRP A 442 9.74 -4.09 -33.16
N GLN A 443 10.92 -4.63 -33.42
CA GLN A 443 11.49 -4.60 -34.78
C GLN A 443 10.85 -5.72 -35.60
N ALA A 444 10.39 -5.43 -36.81
CA ALA A 444 9.85 -6.42 -37.74
C ALA A 444 10.66 -6.40 -39.05
N HIS A 445 11.04 -7.57 -39.56
CA HIS A 445 11.85 -7.71 -40.77
C HIS A 445 11.15 -8.58 -41.80
N ARG A 446 11.24 -8.17 -43.07
CA ARG A 446 10.70 -8.94 -44.21
C ARG A 446 11.62 -10.04 -44.70
#